data_AF-A0A8J6DAZ7-F1
#
_entry.id   AF-A0A8J6DAZ7-F1
#
_cell.length_a   1.000
_cell.length_b   1.000
_cell.length_c   1.000
_cell.angle_alpha   90.00
_cell.angle_beta   90.00
_cell.angle_gamma   90.00
#
_symmetry.space_group_name_H-M   'P 1'
#
loop_
_entity.id
_entity.type
_entity.pdbx_description
1 polymer ?
#
loop_
_entity_poly.entity_id
_entity_poly.type
_entity_poly.pdbx_seq_one_letter_code
_entity_poly.pdbx_strand_id
1 'polypeptide(L)'
;MENGLLDRVEGNANVHRWSEQTQLGKGDSITVGYVSELLDYTRISVTQNNLQKLKAIWDQWGNETKQLFYSNYGDLLYLFDIQVDEHLFRALAQFWNPAYSCFTFGEVDLVPIVEEYTALLRCPRFQCDKIYSRSACVPTFTHPDEAKRVDIFSLSLYGLMVFPRALGYVDEATTDLFHRLSKRVTSVPVILAETFRSLNACRRASAGRFVGCAQLLLAWFYSHFLLIDRVVCQVFFEDYSTLKDIAASTRRVDVPEKIG
;
A
#
# COMPACT_ATOMS: atom_id res chain seq x y z
N MET A 1 -39.96 9.19 -5.11
CA MET A 1 -38.50 9.30 -4.95
C MET A 1 -37.78 7.98 -5.29
N GLU A 2 -38.45 7.02 -5.96
CA GLU A 2 -37.91 5.68 -6.29
C GLU A 2 -37.40 5.56 -7.74
N ASN A 3 -37.89 6.39 -8.66
CA ASN A 3 -37.63 6.23 -10.10
C ASN A 3 -36.18 6.56 -10.53
N GLY A 4 -35.43 7.34 -9.75
CA GLY A 4 -34.03 7.67 -10.05
C GLY A 4 -33.02 6.61 -9.61
N LEU A 5 -33.44 5.67 -8.77
CA LEU A 5 -32.59 4.58 -8.27
C LEU A 5 -32.63 3.37 -9.23
N LEU A 6 -33.81 3.08 -9.80
CA LEU A 6 -34.00 2.01 -10.78
C LEU A 6 -33.26 2.29 -12.11
N ASP A 7 -33.32 3.53 -12.60
CA ASP A 7 -32.66 3.93 -13.86
C ASP A 7 -31.12 3.87 -13.78
N ARG A 8 -30.56 4.14 -12.59
CA ARG A 8 -29.12 3.97 -12.31
C ARG A 8 -28.69 2.50 -12.22
N VAL A 9 -29.53 1.64 -11.64
CA VAL A 9 -29.25 0.19 -11.54
C VAL A 9 -29.31 -0.46 -12.93
N GLU A 10 -30.26 -0.04 -13.78
CA GLU A 10 -30.40 -0.52 -15.15
C GLU A 10 -29.23 -0.05 -16.05
N GLY A 11 -28.77 1.20 -15.87
CA GLY A 11 -27.54 1.69 -16.50
C GLY A 11 -26.31 0.86 -16.15
N ASN A 12 -26.13 0.51 -14.87
CA ASN A 12 -25.02 -0.33 -14.43
C ASN A 12 -25.11 -1.75 -15.01
N ALA A 13 -26.30 -2.37 -15.02
CA ALA A 13 -26.49 -3.70 -15.59
C ALA A 13 -26.14 -3.76 -17.08
N ASN A 14 -26.45 -2.70 -17.83
CA ASN A 14 -26.10 -2.59 -19.24
C ASN A 14 -24.59 -2.42 -19.46
N VAL A 15 -23.90 -1.67 -18.60
CA VAL A 15 -22.43 -1.53 -18.63
C VAL A 15 -21.74 -2.86 -18.32
N HIS A 16 -22.21 -3.58 -17.30
CA HIS A 16 -21.69 -4.91 -16.97
C HIS A 16 -21.86 -5.89 -18.13
N ARG A 17 -23.07 -5.97 -18.70
CA ARG A 17 -23.36 -6.84 -19.85
C ARG A 17 -22.53 -6.49 -21.08
N TRP A 18 -22.36 -5.20 -21.37
CA TRP A 18 -21.50 -4.74 -22.47
C TRP A 18 -20.03 -5.11 -22.25
N SER A 19 -19.53 -4.94 -21.03
CA SER A 19 -18.16 -5.31 -20.67
C SER A 19 -17.92 -6.82 -20.83
N GLU A 20 -18.82 -7.65 -20.29
CA GLU A 20 -18.75 -9.10 -20.38
C GLU A 20 -18.81 -9.59 -21.83
N GLN A 21 -19.77 -9.10 -22.62
CA GLN A 21 -19.86 -9.43 -24.04
C GLN A 21 -18.63 -8.98 -24.83
N THR A 22 -18.06 -7.83 -24.48
CA THR A 22 -16.83 -7.33 -25.11
C THR A 22 -15.64 -8.23 -24.78
N GLN A 23 -15.51 -8.69 -23.53
CA GLN A 23 -14.46 -9.62 -23.11
C GLN A 23 -14.62 -11.00 -23.78
N LEU A 24 -15.85 -11.51 -23.88
CA LEU A 24 -16.13 -12.78 -24.57
C LEU A 24 -15.81 -12.70 -26.07
N GLY A 25 -16.11 -11.57 -26.72
CA GLY A 25 -15.89 -11.39 -28.15
C GLY A 25 -14.46 -11.03 -28.54
N LYS A 26 -13.73 -10.29 -27.68
CA LYS A 26 -12.37 -9.82 -27.96
C LYS A 26 -11.28 -10.63 -27.27
N GLY A 27 -11.63 -11.49 -26.31
CA GLY A 27 -10.68 -12.21 -25.47
C GLY A 27 -9.98 -11.30 -24.47
N ASP A 28 -8.91 -11.80 -23.87
CA ASP A 28 -8.07 -11.02 -22.97
C ASP A 28 -7.03 -10.17 -23.74
N SER A 29 -6.30 -9.33 -23.03
CA SER A 29 -5.24 -8.49 -23.63
C SER A 29 -3.92 -9.24 -23.80
N ILE A 30 -3.93 -10.56 -23.68
CA ILE A 30 -2.72 -11.37 -23.76
C ILE A 30 -2.47 -11.81 -25.20
N THR A 31 -1.19 -11.90 -25.58
CA THR A 31 -0.80 -12.42 -26.89
C THR A 31 -1.30 -13.85 -27.08
N VAL A 32 -1.95 -14.11 -28.22
CA VAL A 32 -2.43 -15.46 -28.60
C VAL A 32 -1.31 -16.49 -28.45
N GLY A 33 -1.54 -17.53 -27.65
CA GLY A 33 -0.58 -18.60 -27.36
C GLY A 33 0.27 -18.40 -26.11
N TYR A 34 0.08 -17.32 -25.35
CA TYR A 34 0.69 -17.17 -24.03
C TYR A 34 0.08 -18.17 -23.04
N VAL A 35 0.89 -19.11 -22.60
CA VAL A 35 0.58 -19.95 -21.46
C VAL A 35 1.24 -19.30 -20.26
N SER A 36 0.45 -18.92 -19.26
CA SER A 36 0.99 -18.46 -17.98
C SER A 36 1.67 -19.65 -17.30
N GLU A 37 2.96 -19.84 -17.57
CA GLU A 37 3.81 -20.79 -16.84
C GLU A 37 4.04 -20.20 -15.43
N LEU A 38 3.01 -20.29 -14.58
CA LEU A 38 3.17 -20.06 -13.16
C LEU A 38 4.00 -21.25 -12.64
N LEU A 39 5.33 -21.10 -12.62
CA LEU A 39 6.21 -22.09 -11.98
C LEU A 39 5.68 -22.45 -10.59
N ASP A 40 5.68 -23.74 -10.25
CA ASP A 40 5.05 -24.31 -9.05
C ASP A 40 5.52 -23.66 -7.74
N TYR A 41 6.69 -23.02 -7.73
CA TYR A 41 7.20 -22.32 -6.54
C TYR A 41 8.23 -21.22 -6.87
N THR A 42 7.94 -19.99 -6.45
CA THR A 42 8.85 -18.83 -6.52
C THR A 42 9.59 -18.65 -5.19
N ARG A 43 10.93 -18.59 -5.23
CA ARG A 43 11.75 -18.34 -4.04
C ARG A 43 11.96 -16.85 -3.82
N ILE A 44 10.99 -16.19 -3.20
CA ILE A 44 11.05 -14.76 -2.89
C ILE A 44 11.55 -14.55 -1.46
N SER A 45 12.51 -13.63 -1.29
CA SER A 45 12.93 -13.13 0.02
C SER A 45 12.47 -11.69 0.23
N VAL A 46 12.13 -11.37 1.48
CA VAL A 46 11.64 -10.05 1.88
C VAL A 46 12.52 -9.53 3.02
N THR A 47 13.79 -9.28 2.70
CA THR A 47 14.71 -8.78 3.72
C THR A 47 14.35 -7.35 4.10
N GLN A 48 14.11 -7.12 5.38
CA GLN A 48 13.72 -5.81 5.89
C GLN A 48 14.89 -5.08 6.55
N ASN A 49 14.80 -3.76 6.54
CA ASN A 49 15.70 -2.91 7.31
C ASN A 49 15.43 -3.05 8.82
N ASN A 50 16.50 -2.95 9.63
CA ASN A 50 16.33 -2.80 11.07
C ASN A 50 15.88 -1.36 11.39
N LEU A 51 14.63 -1.23 11.80
CA LEU A 51 14.00 0.06 12.09
C LEU A 51 13.99 0.43 13.57
N GLN A 52 14.65 -0.33 14.45
CA GLN A 52 14.63 -0.10 15.91
C GLN A 52 15.14 1.28 16.31
N LYS A 53 16.16 1.80 15.60
CA LYS A 53 16.66 3.17 15.83
C LYS A 53 15.60 4.23 15.49
N LEU A 54 14.85 4.04 14.40
CA LEU A 54 13.78 4.97 14.03
C LEU A 54 12.62 4.90 15.02
N LYS A 55 12.28 3.70 15.52
CA LYS A 55 11.30 3.54 16.61
C LYS A 55 11.74 4.29 17.87
N ALA A 56 12.99 4.11 18.29
CA ALA A 56 13.53 4.82 19.46
C ALA A 56 13.52 6.35 19.28
N ILE A 57 13.84 6.87 18.09
CA ILE A 57 13.74 8.30 17.78
C ILE A 57 12.28 8.76 17.91
N TRP A 58 11.33 8.00 17.35
CA TRP A 58 9.91 8.31 17.43
C TRP A 58 9.39 8.34 18.87
N ASP A 59 9.82 7.39 19.71
CA ASP A 59 9.38 7.30 21.11
C ASP A 59 9.82 8.52 21.93
N GLN A 60 10.96 9.13 21.58
CA GLN A 60 11.49 10.33 22.23
C GLN A 60 10.77 11.63 21.81
N TRP A 61 9.91 11.61 20.80
CA TRP A 61 9.24 12.82 20.33
C TRP A 61 8.08 13.23 21.24
N GLY A 62 7.95 14.53 21.47
CA GLY A 62 6.79 15.12 22.13
C GLY A 62 5.53 15.04 21.27
N ASN A 63 4.36 15.17 21.89
CA ASN A 63 3.06 15.04 21.21
C ASN A 63 2.90 16.04 20.05
N GLU A 64 3.42 17.25 20.18
CA GLU A 64 3.34 18.28 19.12
C GLU A 64 4.07 17.85 17.85
N THR A 65 5.31 17.38 17.95
CA THR A 65 6.09 16.88 16.80
C THR A 65 5.44 15.62 16.19
N LYS A 66 4.86 14.74 17.03
CA LYS A 66 4.11 13.57 16.56
C LYS A 66 2.86 13.99 15.77
N GLN A 67 2.09 14.96 16.27
CA GLN A 67 0.93 15.51 15.57
C GLN A 67 1.33 16.19 14.25
N LEU A 68 2.44 16.92 14.26
CA LEU A 68 3.00 17.50 13.04
C LEU A 68 3.34 16.40 12.02
N PHE A 69 3.93 15.28 12.45
CA PHE A 69 4.17 14.15 11.57
C PHE A 69 2.86 13.60 10.98
N TYR A 70 1.84 13.29 11.80
CA TYR A 70 0.57 12.73 11.32
C TYR A 70 -0.15 13.67 10.35
N SER A 71 -0.16 14.98 10.63
CA SER A 71 -0.71 15.98 9.71
C SER A 71 0.01 16.00 8.35
N ASN A 72 1.27 15.58 8.33
CA ASN A 72 2.14 15.69 7.17
C ASN A 72 2.24 14.40 6.36
N TYR A 73 2.37 13.27 7.04
CA TYR A 73 2.70 11.97 6.43
C TYR A 73 1.62 10.92 6.68
N GLY A 74 0.52 11.30 7.33
CA GLY A 74 -0.61 10.43 7.59
C GLY A 74 -0.24 9.24 8.47
N ASP A 75 -0.81 8.10 8.09
CA ASP A 75 -0.78 6.85 8.85
C ASP A 75 0.45 5.99 8.54
N LEU A 76 1.43 6.53 7.81
CA LEU A 76 2.65 5.83 7.40
C LEU A 76 3.38 5.13 8.56
N LEU A 77 3.34 5.71 9.76
CA LEU A 77 4.01 5.17 10.95
C LEU A 77 3.41 3.86 11.45
N TYR A 78 2.12 3.59 11.21
CA TYR A 78 1.51 2.32 11.65
C TYR A 78 2.10 1.11 10.93
N LEU A 79 2.75 1.31 9.77
CA LEU A 79 3.50 0.26 9.09
C LEU A 79 4.65 -0.31 9.94
N PHE A 80 5.16 0.43 10.94
CA PHE A 80 6.17 -0.10 11.86
C PHE A 80 5.71 -1.29 12.69
N ASP A 81 4.41 -1.39 12.92
CA ASP A 81 3.79 -2.43 13.73
C ASP A 81 3.35 -3.64 12.91
N ILE A 82 3.39 -3.52 11.59
CA ILE A 82 3.05 -4.61 10.69
C ILE A 82 4.27 -5.51 10.55
N GLN A 83 4.16 -6.68 11.18
CA GLN A 83 5.16 -7.73 11.04
C GLN A 83 5.05 -8.35 9.64
N VAL A 84 6.20 -8.49 8.98
CA VAL A 84 6.28 -9.15 7.68
C VAL A 84 6.79 -10.57 7.90
N ASP A 85 5.86 -11.51 7.95
CA ASP A 85 6.21 -12.92 7.91
C ASP A 85 6.66 -13.29 6.48
N GLU A 86 7.90 -13.77 6.35
CA GLU A 86 8.48 -14.09 5.04
C GLU A 86 7.73 -15.24 4.36
N HIS A 87 7.19 -16.19 5.12
CA HIS A 87 6.51 -17.36 4.58
C HIS A 87 5.12 -16.98 4.04
N LEU A 88 4.37 -16.17 4.78
CA LEU A 88 3.10 -15.60 4.35
C LEU A 88 3.28 -14.73 3.11
N PHE A 89 4.26 -13.82 3.12
CA PHE A 89 4.51 -12.98 1.95
C PHE A 89 4.88 -13.83 0.74
N ARG A 90 5.75 -14.83 0.91
CA ARG A 90 6.13 -15.74 -0.17
C ARG A 90 4.92 -16.50 -0.71
N ALA A 91 4.02 -16.97 0.16
CA ALA A 91 2.79 -17.65 -0.25
C ALA A 91 1.90 -16.72 -1.08
N LEU A 92 1.64 -15.49 -0.61
CA LEU A 92 0.85 -14.49 -1.33
C LEU A 92 1.46 -14.12 -2.68
N ALA A 93 2.78 -13.96 -2.72
CA ALA A 93 3.48 -13.61 -3.94
C ALA A 93 3.46 -14.72 -5.01
N GLN A 94 3.14 -15.98 -4.66
CA GLN A 94 2.93 -17.04 -5.67
C GLN A 94 1.72 -16.75 -6.57
N PHE A 95 0.69 -16.13 -6.01
CA PHE A 95 -0.53 -15.80 -6.73
C PHE A 95 -0.37 -14.60 -7.67
N TRP A 96 0.78 -13.91 -7.64
CA TRP A 96 1.04 -12.83 -8.58
C TRP A 96 1.17 -13.36 -10.00
N ASN A 97 0.27 -12.90 -10.87
CA ASN A 97 0.27 -13.16 -12.29
C ASN A 97 0.90 -11.97 -13.04
N PRO A 98 2.13 -12.12 -13.56
CA PRO A 98 2.82 -11.02 -14.23
C PRO A 98 2.22 -10.63 -15.58
N ALA A 99 1.32 -11.44 -16.17
CA ALA A 99 0.66 -11.12 -17.42
C ALA A 99 -0.46 -10.08 -17.22
N TYR A 100 -1.26 -10.27 -16.17
CA TYR A 100 -2.37 -9.36 -15.83
C TYR A 100 -1.97 -8.30 -14.79
N SER A 101 -0.81 -8.44 -14.13
CA SER A 101 -0.38 -7.58 -13.01
C SER A 101 -1.39 -7.55 -11.86
N CYS A 102 -1.92 -8.71 -11.50
CA CYS A 102 -2.84 -8.93 -10.40
C CYS A 102 -2.48 -10.20 -9.62
N PHE A 103 -3.11 -10.39 -8.47
CA PHE A 103 -3.11 -11.63 -7.72
C PHE A 103 -4.33 -12.46 -8.08
N THR A 104 -4.13 -13.65 -8.64
CA THR A 104 -5.21 -14.52 -9.10
C THR A 104 -5.45 -15.64 -8.10
N PHE A 105 -6.65 -15.72 -7.52
CA PHE A 105 -7.11 -16.75 -6.60
C PHE A 105 -8.28 -17.51 -7.21
N GLY A 106 -7.99 -18.53 -8.02
CA GLY A 106 -9.02 -19.24 -8.78
C GLY A 106 -9.72 -18.29 -9.76
N GLU A 107 -10.99 -18.01 -9.52
CA GLU A 107 -11.83 -17.13 -10.37
C GLU A 107 -11.81 -15.65 -9.93
N VAL A 108 -11.09 -15.31 -8.85
CA VAL A 108 -11.03 -13.95 -8.29
C VAL A 108 -9.67 -13.33 -8.51
N ASP A 109 -9.65 -12.16 -9.14
CA ASP A 109 -8.45 -11.33 -9.26
C ASP A 109 -8.48 -10.17 -8.27
N LEU A 110 -7.38 -9.97 -7.56
CA LEU A 110 -7.17 -8.86 -6.63
C LEU A 110 -5.97 -8.02 -7.08
N VAL A 111 -6.11 -6.71 -7.09
CA VAL A 111 -5.04 -5.79 -7.44
C VAL A 111 -5.12 -4.55 -6.55
N PRO A 112 -4.00 -4.12 -5.92
CA PRO A 112 -4.03 -2.90 -5.14
C PRO A 112 -4.14 -1.69 -6.08
N ILE A 113 -5.09 -0.82 -5.79
CA ILE A 113 -5.32 0.41 -6.58
C ILE A 113 -4.91 1.67 -5.81
N VAL A 114 -4.82 2.78 -6.54
CA VAL A 114 -4.37 4.08 -6.00
C VAL A 114 -5.27 4.53 -4.86
N GLU A 115 -6.57 4.34 -5.00
CA GLU A 115 -7.59 4.73 -4.03
C GLU A 115 -7.41 3.98 -2.70
N GLU A 116 -7.18 2.67 -2.75
CA GLU A 116 -6.99 1.84 -1.57
C GLU A 116 -5.71 2.19 -0.83
N TYR A 117 -4.59 2.34 -1.55
CA TYR A 117 -3.33 2.73 -0.92
C TYR A 117 -3.38 4.17 -0.38
N THR A 118 -4.14 5.05 -1.04
CA THR A 118 -4.39 6.42 -0.54
C THR A 118 -5.20 6.38 0.75
N ALA A 119 -6.23 5.54 0.82
CA ALA A 119 -7.04 5.35 2.01
C ALA A 119 -6.23 4.74 3.16
N LEU A 120 -5.38 3.74 2.88
CA LEU A 120 -4.50 3.12 3.87
C LEU A 120 -3.50 4.14 4.46
N LEU A 121 -2.81 4.91 3.61
CA LEU A 121 -1.78 5.84 4.07
C LEU A 121 -2.33 7.15 4.65
N ARG A 122 -3.59 7.51 4.34
CA ARG A 122 -4.32 8.68 4.86
C ARG A 122 -3.46 9.94 4.97
N CYS A 123 -2.75 10.29 3.90
CA CYS A 123 -1.72 11.33 3.95
C CYS A 123 -2.26 12.71 3.55
N PRO A 124 -2.46 13.66 4.50
CA PRO A 124 -3.19 14.90 4.23
C PRO A 124 -2.40 15.89 3.37
N ARG A 125 -1.05 15.93 3.48
CA ARG A 125 -0.19 16.78 2.62
C ARG A 125 -0.37 16.53 1.12
N PHE A 126 -0.82 15.34 0.74
CA PHE A 126 -1.01 14.94 -0.66
C PHE A 126 -2.48 14.87 -1.06
N GLN A 127 -3.41 15.05 -0.12
CA GLN A 127 -4.83 15.21 -0.38
C GLN A 127 -5.11 16.67 -0.76
N CYS A 128 -4.86 16.96 -2.03
CA CYS A 128 -5.58 18.01 -2.71
C CYS A 128 -6.45 17.28 -3.72
N ASP A 129 -7.76 17.42 -3.58
CA ASP A 129 -8.77 16.70 -4.35
C ASP A 129 -8.35 16.52 -5.81
N LYS A 130 -8.33 15.27 -6.27
CA LYS A 130 -7.99 14.81 -7.62
C LYS A 130 -6.49 14.68 -7.90
N ILE A 131 -6.13 13.49 -8.38
CA ILE A 131 -4.90 13.18 -9.13
C ILE A 131 -4.63 14.20 -10.27
N TYR A 132 -5.64 15.00 -10.65
CA TYR A 132 -5.62 16.05 -11.68
C TYR A 132 -5.81 17.49 -11.17
N SER A 133 -5.85 17.77 -9.86
CA SER A 133 -6.03 19.16 -9.38
C SER A 133 -5.02 19.57 -8.31
N ARG A 134 -4.30 20.66 -8.60
CA ARG A 134 -3.44 21.38 -7.64
C ARG A 134 -4.31 22.29 -6.79
N SER A 135 -5.02 21.75 -5.81
CA SER A 135 -5.40 22.59 -4.66
C SER A 135 -4.21 22.76 -3.71
N ALA A 136 -4.29 23.73 -2.81
CA ALA A 136 -3.20 24.14 -1.95
C ALA A 136 -3.51 23.84 -0.48
N CYS A 137 -2.88 22.80 0.08
CA CYS A 137 -2.64 22.76 1.51
C CYS A 137 -1.39 23.61 1.81
N VAL A 138 -1.56 24.69 2.57
CA VAL A 138 -0.46 25.50 3.10
C VAL A 138 -0.04 24.87 4.43
N PRO A 139 1.17 24.31 4.57
CA PRO A 139 1.64 23.90 5.88
C PRO A 139 1.89 25.18 6.70
N THR A 140 1.14 25.35 7.78
CA THR A 140 1.40 26.42 8.75
C THR A 140 2.56 25.97 9.64
N PHE A 141 3.78 26.30 9.25
CA PHE A 141 4.96 26.03 10.09
C PHE A 141 5.08 27.11 11.16
N THR A 142 5.04 26.70 12.43
CA THR A 142 5.32 27.57 13.57
C THR A 142 6.79 27.50 14.02
N HIS A 143 7.55 26.45 13.67
CA HIS A 143 8.97 26.31 14.01
C HIS A 143 9.82 25.61 12.90
N PRO A 144 10.83 26.30 12.30
CA PRO A 144 11.59 25.77 11.17
C PRO A 144 12.46 24.55 11.49
N ASP A 145 12.87 24.33 12.74
CA ASP A 145 13.77 23.25 13.11
C ASP A 145 13.04 21.91 13.35
N GLU A 146 11.83 21.95 13.92
CA GLU A 146 10.98 20.76 14.07
C GLU A 146 10.49 20.24 12.71
N ALA A 147 10.20 21.14 11.77
CA ALA A 147 9.83 20.77 10.40
C ALA A 147 10.95 19.99 9.69
N LYS A 148 12.19 20.47 9.79
CA LYS A 148 13.37 19.78 9.21
C LYS A 148 13.57 18.41 9.85
N ARG A 149 13.41 18.30 11.18
CA ARG A 149 13.51 17.03 11.90
C ARG A 149 12.48 16.01 11.40
N VAL A 150 11.23 16.44 11.24
CA VAL A 150 10.15 15.61 10.71
C VAL A 150 10.43 15.18 9.28
N ASP A 151 10.91 16.07 8.42
CA ASP A 151 11.20 15.76 7.02
C ASP A 151 12.38 14.78 6.88
N ILE A 152 13.47 14.93 7.65
CA ILE A 152 14.62 14.00 7.66
C ILE A 152 14.19 12.61 8.14
N PHE A 153 13.38 12.56 9.20
CA PHE A 153 12.84 11.31 9.72
C PHE A 153 11.94 10.63 8.66
N SER A 154 11.11 11.41 7.99
CA SER A 154 10.23 10.90 6.92
C SER A 154 11.02 10.40 5.72
N LEU A 155 12.06 11.11 5.29
CA LEU A 155 12.98 10.63 4.26
C LEU A 155 13.58 9.27 4.64
N SER A 156 13.91 9.07 5.93
CA SER A 156 14.41 7.80 6.44
C SER A 156 13.36 6.69 6.36
N LEU A 157 12.08 6.98 6.66
CA LEU A 157 10.99 6.03 6.46
C LEU A 157 10.83 5.66 4.97
N TYR A 158 10.85 6.66 4.10
CA TYR A 158 10.72 6.45 2.66
C TYR A 158 11.87 5.61 2.11
N GLY A 159 13.12 5.88 2.49
CA GLY A 159 14.29 5.11 2.02
C GLY A 159 14.43 3.73 2.64
N LEU A 160 14.10 3.56 3.93
CA LEU A 160 14.35 2.29 4.62
C LEU A 160 13.13 1.35 4.64
N MET A 161 11.92 1.88 4.45
CA MET A 161 10.70 1.06 4.54
C MET A 161 9.88 1.07 3.24
N VAL A 162 9.73 2.22 2.59
CA VAL A 162 8.87 2.34 1.41
C VAL A 162 9.60 1.93 0.12
N PHE A 163 10.84 2.39 -0.04
CA PHE A 163 11.71 2.16 -1.19
C PHE A 163 13.07 1.57 -0.78
N PRO A 164 13.11 0.39 -0.12
CA PRO A 164 14.35 -0.19 0.42
C PRO A 164 15.25 -0.75 -0.69
N ARG A 165 16.02 0.11 -1.38
CA ARG A 165 16.96 -0.33 -2.43
C ARG A 165 18.17 -1.07 -1.87
N ALA A 166 18.71 -0.62 -0.75
CA ALA A 166 19.82 -1.26 -0.05
C ALA A 166 19.57 -1.27 1.46
N LEU A 167 20.03 -2.32 2.14
CA LEU A 167 19.83 -2.45 3.58
C LEU A 167 20.68 -1.41 4.31
N GLY A 168 20.03 -0.58 5.12
CA GLY A 168 20.64 0.43 5.97
C GLY A 168 20.93 1.76 5.28
N TYR A 169 20.62 1.89 3.98
CA TYR A 169 20.97 3.07 3.18
C TYR A 169 19.75 3.68 2.51
N VAL A 170 19.74 5.01 2.44
CA VAL A 170 18.82 5.79 1.61
C VAL A 170 19.59 6.21 0.37
N ASP A 171 19.11 5.79 -0.80
CA ASP A 171 19.76 6.13 -2.07
C ASP A 171 19.38 7.54 -2.57
N GLU A 172 20.16 8.04 -3.53
CA GLU A 172 19.96 9.36 -4.14
C GLU A 172 18.60 9.47 -4.86
N ALA A 173 18.16 8.42 -5.56
CA ALA A 173 16.88 8.43 -6.27
C ALA A 173 15.69 8.51 -5.30
N THR A 174 15.78 7.88 -4.13
CA THR A 174 14.77 8.02 -3.07
C THR A 174 14.78 9.43 -2.47
N THR A 175 15.96 10.05 -2.34
CA THR A 175 16.08 11.43 -1.87
C THR A 175 15.50 12.43 -2.88
N ASP A 176 15.80 12.27 -4.18
CA ASP A 176 15.20 13.06 -5.26
C ASP A 176 13.68 12.87 -5.30
N LEU A 177 13.22 11.62 -5.23
CA LEU A 177 11.80 11.30 -5.17
C LEU A 177 11.14 12.02 -4.00
N PHE A 178 11.70 11.93 -2.80
CA PHE A 178 11.17 12.61 -1.62
C PHE A 178 11.12 14.13 -1.79
N HIS A 179 12.16 14.72 -2.39
CA HIS A 179 12.17 16.15 -2.74
C HIS A 179 11.11 16.52 -3.79
N ARG A 180 10.73 15.60 -4.68
CA ARG A 180 9.62 15.82 -5.63
C ARG A 180 8.26 15.64 -4.97
N LEU A 181 8.13 14.69 -4.05
CA LEU A 181 6.90 14.46 -3.28
C LEU A 181 6.58 15.68 -2.41
N SER A 182 7.59 16.32 -1.81
CA SER A 182 7.42 17.58 -1.06
C SER A 182 6.86 18.74 -1.91
N LYS A 183 6.90 18.62 -3.24
CA LYS A 183 6.25 19.53 -4.20
C LYS A 183 4.81 19.14 -4.55
N ARG A 184 4.12 18.40 -3.67
CA ARG A 184 2.69 18.05 -3.72
C ARG A 184 2.32 16.99 -4.75
N VAL A 185 3.18 16.00 -4.95
CA VAL A 185 2.85 14.79 -5.71
C VAL A 185 2.61 13.65 -4.71
N THR A 186 1.51 12.92 -4.87
CA THR A 186 1.24 11.73 -4.05
C THR A 186 2.29 10.65 -4.28
N SER A 187 2.75 10.01 -3.21
CA SER A 187 3.71 8.90 -3.30
C SER A 187 3.06 7.60 -3.76
N VAL A 188 1.74 7.47 -3.63
CA VAL A 188 0.99 6.24 -3.86
C VAL A 188 1.25 5.62 -5.24
N PRO A 189 1.16 6.35 -6.37
CA PRO A 189 1.43 5.76 -7.69
C PRO A 189 2.85 5.21 -7.82
N VAL A 190 3.83 5.85 -7.17
CA VAL A 190 5.23 5.41 -7.21
C VAL A 190 5.42 4.16 -6.34
N ILE A 191 4.75 4.09 -5.20
CA ILE A 191 4.76 2.90 -4.32
C ILE A 191 4.14 1.70 -5.04
N LEU A 192 2.99 1.88 -5.69
CA LEU A 192 2.35 0.83 -6.49
C LEU A 192 3.23 0.38 -7.65
N ALA A 193 3.78 1.33 -8.40
CA ALA A 193 4.68 1.02 -9.51
C ALA A 193 5.89 0.18 -9.06
N GLU A 194 6.52 0.55 -7.93
CA GLU A 194 7.64 -0.20 -7.39
C GLU A 194 7.24 -1.60 -6.91
N THR A 195 6.07 -1.71 -6.27
CA THR A 195 5.49 -2.98 -5.84
C THR A 195 5.28 -3.92 -7.03
N PHE A 196 4.62 -3.45 -8.09
CA PHE A 196 4.35 -4.25 -9.29
C PHE A 196 5.63 -4.63 -10.03
N ARG A 197 6.54 -3.66 -10.18
CA ARG A 197 7.85 -3.88 -10.79
C ARG A 197 8.61 -4.98 -10.06
N SER A 198 8.60 -4.95 -8.73
CA SER A 198 9.31 -5.95 -7.93
C SER A 198 8.65 -7.32 -7.96
N LEU A 199 7.32 -7.40 -7.90
CA LEU A 199 6.60 -8.67 -8.00
C LEU A 199 6.82 -9.32 -9.37
N ASN A 200 6.74 -8.52 -10.44
CA ASN A 200 7.05 -8.96 -11.80
C ASN A 200 8.48 -9.47 -11.93
N ALA A 201 9.47 -8.76 -11.38
CA ALA A 201 10.86 -9.19 -11.40
C ALA A 201 11.06 -10.51 -10.65
N CYS A 202 10.49 -10.63 -9.44
CA CYS A 202 10.58 -11.84 -8.63
C CYS A 202 9.94 -13.05 -9.32
N ARG A 203 8.77 -12.86 -9.95
CA ARG A 203 8.06 -13.96 -10.64
C ARG A 203 8.74 -14.37 -11.93
N ARG A 204 9.19 -13.44 -12.76
CA ARG A 204 9.90 -13.76 -14.01
C ARG A 204 11.25 -14.44 -13.77
N ALA A 205 11.95 -14.07 -12.70
CA ALA A 205 13.22 -14.69 -12.35
C ALA A 205 13.06 -16.01 -11.57
N SER A 206 11.84 -16.39 -11.15
CA SER A 206 11.54 -17.52 -10.24
C SER A 206 12.21 -17.49 -8.86
N ALA A 207 13.11 -16.53 -8.64
CA ALA A 207 13.80 -16.25 -7.39
C ALA A 207 14.20 -14.77 -7.36
N GLY A 208 14.24 -14.17 -6.18
CA GLY A 208 14.67 -12.79 -6.05
C GLY A 208 14.32 -12.15 -4.72
N ARG A 209 14.84 -10.94 -4.51
CA ARG A 209 14.49 -10.11 -3.36
C ARG A 209 13.37 -9.17 -3.77
N PHE A 210 12.30 -9.15 -2.99
CA PHE A 210 11.28 -8.11 -3.12
C PHE A 210 11.85 -6.75 -2.71
N VAL A 211 11.69 -5.74 -3.55
CA VAL A 211 12.12 -4.36 -3.36
C VAL A 211 10.87 -3.49 -3.41
N GLY A 212 10.38 -3.09 -2.24
CA GLY A 212 9.18 -2.28 -2.08
C GLY A 212 8.67 -2.33 -0.64
N CYS A 213 7.53 -1.70 -0.39
CA CYS A 213 6.93 -1.66 0.94
C CYS A 213 6.10 -2.92 1.23
N ALA A 214 6.76 -3.96 1.74
CA ALA A 214 6.10 -5.24 2.05
C ALA A 214 5.02 -5.09 3.12
N GLN A 215 5.26 -4.23 4.12
CA GLN A 215 4.28 -3.91 5.17
C GLN A 215 2.98 -3.38 4.58
N LEU A 216 3.06 -2.47 3.60
CA LEU A 216 1.87 -1.86 3.00
C LEU A 216 1.11 -2.87 2.13
N LEU A 217 1.82 -3.71 1.37
CA LEU A 217 1.19 -4.77 0.59
C LEU A 217 0.47 -5.79 1.49
N LEU A 218 1.11 -6.19 2.59
CA LEU A 218 0.47 -7.08 3.58
C LEU A 218 -0.70 -6.39 4.28
N ALA A 219 -0.59 -5.12 4.63
CA ALA A 219 -1.71 -4.35 5.18
C ALA A 219 -2.91 -4.35 4.25
N TRP A 220 -2.66 -4.16 2.95
CA TRP A 220 -3.69 -4.22 1.92
C TRP A 220 -4.32 -5.62 1.85
N PHE A 221 -3.52 -6.68 1.83
CA PHE A 221 -4.05 -8.05 1.88
C PHE A 221 -4.88 -8.31 3.14
N TYR A 222 -4.41 -7.89 4.31
CA TYR A 222 -5.16 -7.97 5.55
C TYR A 222 -6.47 -7.20 5.49
N SER A 223 -6.49 -6.03 4.87
CA SER A 223 -7.72 -5.25 4.67
C SER A 223 -8.74 -5.95 3.77
N HIS A 224 -8.31 -6.89 2.91
CA HIS A 224 -9.20 -7.68 2.07
C HIS A 224 -9.56 -9.03 2.67
N PHE A 225 -8.64 -9.69 3.39
CA PHE A 225 -8.87 -11.01 3.97
C PHE A 225 -9.49 -10.98 5.37
N LEU A 226 -9.06 -10.07 6.26
CA LEU A 226 -9.60 -9.99 7.64
C LEU A 226 -10.95 -9.27 7.70
N LEU A 227 -11.24 -8.37 6.76
CA LEU A 227 -12.58 -7.74 6.64
C LEU A 227 -13.64 -8.69 6.05
N ILE A 228 -13.27 -9.89 5.58
CA ILE A 228 -14.25 -10.91 5.21
C ILE A 228 -14.95 -11.48 6.48
N ASP A 229 -14.31 -11.42 7.65
CA ASP A 229 -14.90 -11.88 8.92
C ASP A 229 -15.65 -10.78 9.69
N ARG A 230 -15.47 -9.50 9.32
CA ARG A 230 -16.26 -8.37 9.84
C ARG A 230 -16.82 -7.54 8.69
N VAL A 231 -18.01 -7.94 8.25
CA VAL A 231 -18.99 -7.16 7.46
C VAL A 231 -18.36 -6.05 6.61
N VAL A 232 -18.06 -6.42 5.37
CA VAL A 232 -17.90 -5.60 4.16
C VAL A 232 -18.15 -4.09 4.37
N CYS A 233 -17.05 -3.32 4.25
CA CYS A 233 -17.01 -1.88 3.96
C CYS A 233 -17.53 -0.90 5.04
N GLN A 234 -16.76 -0.71 6.12
CA GLN A 234 -16.67 0.59 6.81
C GLN A 234 -15.49 1.46 6.33
N VAL A 235 -14.78 1.04 5.28
CA VAL A 235 -13.52 1.63 4.78
C VAL A 235 -13.67 3.04 4.16
N PHE A 236 -14.89 3.58 4.05
CA PHE A 236 -15.15 4.88 3.39
C PHE A 236 -15.60 6.02 4.31
N PHE A 237 -15.51 5.88 5.64
CA PHE A 237 -15.75 7.01 6.56
C PHE A 237 -14.45 7.74 6.88
N GLU A 238 -14.45 9.07 6.75
CA GLU A 238 -13.28 9.96 6.86
C GLU A 238 -12.51 9.86 8.21
N ASP A 239 -13.12 9.27 9.24
CA ASP A 239 -12.52 9.15 10.56
C ASP A 239 -11.89 7.77 10.87
N TYR A 240 -12.05 6.77 10.00
CA TYR A 240 -11.52 5.42 10.23
C TYR A 240 -10.04 5.31 9.81
N SER A 241 -9.22 4.56 10.56
CA SER A 241 -7.79 4.33 10.25
C SER A 241 -7.51 2.84 10.16
N THR A 242 -7.61 2.29 8.94
CA THR A 242 -7.45 0.85 8.69
C THR A 242 -6.05 0.34 9.08
N LEU A 243 -4.99 1.12 8.81
CA LEU A 243 -3.63 0.73 9.21
C LEU A 243 -3.48 0.63 10.73
N LYS A 244 -4.09 1.53 11.49
CA LYS A 244 -4.06 1.50 12.95
C LYS A 244 -4.72 0.24 13.50
N ASP A 245 -5.84 -0.18 12.93
CA ASP A 245 -6.56 -1.37 13.38
C ASP A 245 -5.83 -2.67 13.00
N ILE A 246 -5.23 -2.72 11.82
CA ILE A 246 -4.35 -3.83 11.40
C ILE A 246 -3.13 -3.92 12.32
N ALA A 247 -2.49 -2.79 12.62
CA ALA A 247 -1.37 -2.72 13.55
C ALA A 247 -1.77 -3.22 14.96
N ALA A 248 -2.93 -2.77 15.46
CA ALA A 248 -3.45 -3.20 16.76
C ALA A 248 -3.80 -4.69 16.81
N SER A 249 -4.31 -5.25 15.71
CA SER A 249 -4.66 -6.67 15.60
C SER A 249 -3.41 -7.55 15.54
N THR A 250 -2.39 -7.14 14.79
CA THR A 250 -1.09 -7.83 14.71
C THR A 250 -0.45 -7.95 16.09
N ARG A 251 -0.43 -6.87 16.89
CA ARG A 251 0.15 -6.89 18.25
C ARG A 251 -0.54 -7.85 19.22
N ARG A 252 -1.81 -8.22 18.99
CA ARG A 252 -2.55 -9.15 19.87
C ARG A 252 -2.16 -10.61 19.63
N VAL A 253 -1.73 -10.96 18.42
CA VAL A 253 -1.32 -12.32 18.07
C VAL A 253 0.01 -12.70 18.74
N ASP A 254 0.85 -11.71 19.07
CA ASP A 254 2.16 -11.91 19.72
C ASP A 254 2.09 -12.12 21.25
N VAL A 255 0.92 -11.98 21.88
CA VAL A 255 0.76 -12.21 23.33
C VAL A 255 0.21 -13.62 23.53
N PRO A 256 0.98 -14.56 24.11
CA PRO A 256 0.44 -15.87 24.44
C PRO A 256 -0.66 -15.66 25.49
N GLU A 257 -1.88 -16.10 25.19
CA GLU A 257 -2.88 -16.32 26.23
C GLU A 257 -2.24 -17.22 27.29
N LYS A 258 -1.96 -16.65 28.46
CA LYS A 258 -1.69 -17.45 29.65
C LYS A 258 -2.99 -18.16 30.00
N ILE A 259 -3.12 -19.39 29.51
CA ILE A 259 -4.11 -20.33 29.98
C ILE A 259 -3.76 -20.59 31.46
N GLY A 260 -4.62 -20.09 32.35
CA GLY A 260 -4.59 -20.37 33.78
C GLY A 260 -5.29 -21.69 34.12
#